data_AF-A0AAQ0VBW6-F1
#
_entry.id   AF-A0AAQ0VBW6-F1
#
_cell.length_a   1.000
_cell.length_b   1.000
_cell.length_c   1.000
_cell.angle_alpha   90.00
_cell.angle_beta   90.00
_cell.angle_gamma   90.00
#
_symmetry.space_group_name_H-M   'P 1'
#
loop_
_entity.id
_entity.type
_entity.pdbx_description
1 polymer ?
#
loop_
_entity_poly.entity_id
_entity_poly.type
_entity_poly.pdbx_seq_one_letter_code
_entity_poly.pdbx_strand_id
1 'polypeptide(L)'
;MQKKSPEEFIEEWRQRDRKNIERSAVSMIPHVIGKAAVALVSQDKPITTENLIQHLEGEIQNSGAAESWYRTALKFLEDSASRQ
;
A
#
# COMPACT_ATOMS: atom_id res chain seq x y z
N MET A 1 -15.64 -36.58 -6.11
CA MET A 1 -14.84 -35.35 -5.94
C MET A 1 -13.61 -35.47 -6.81
N GLN A 2 -13.48 -34.64 -7.86
CA GLN A 2 -12.20 -34.55 -8.58
C GLN A 2 -11.16 -33.93 -7.63
N LYS A 3 -10.02 -34.61 -7.49
CA LYS A 3 -8.87 -34.05 -6.77
C LYS A 3 -8.22 -33.02 -7.69
N LYS A 4 -8.10 -31.78 -7.21
CA LYS A 4 -7.39 -30.71 -7.92
C LYS A 4 -5.95 -31.13 -8.18
N SER A 5 -5.39 -30.69 -9.31
CA SER A 5 -3.98 -30.93 -9.57
C SER A 5 -3.11 -30.13 -8.58
N PRO A 6 -1.86 -30.55 -8.32
CA PRO A 6 -0.92 -29.77 -7.52
C PRO A 6 -0.74 -28.34 -8.04
N GLU A 7 -0.75 -28.14 -9.37
CA GLU A 7 -0.60 -26.84 -10.01
C GLU A 7 -1.83 -25.95 -9.78
N GLU A 8 -3.04 -26.50 -9.92
CA GLU A 8 -4.28 -25.79 -9.61
C GLU A 8 -4.33 -25.36 -8.13
N PHE A 9 -3.88 -26.22 -7.23
CA PHE A 9 -3.80 -25.90 -5.81
C PHE A 9 -2.80 -24.77 -5.51
N ILE A 10 -1.61 -24.81 -6.12
CA ILE A 10 -0.58 -23.78 -5.95
C ILE A 10 -1.09 -22.43 -6.46
N GLU A 11 -1.74 -22.42 -7.62
CA GLU A 11 -2.29 -21.18 -8.19
C GLU A 11 -3.40 -20.62 -7.30
N GLU A 12 -4.35 -21.44 -6.84
CA GLU A 12 -5.38 -21.00 -5.90
C GLU A 12 -4.81 -20.44 -4.60
N TRP A 13 -3.75 -21.08 -4.08
CA TRP A 13 -3.07 -20.62 -2.87
C TRP A 13 -2.41 -19.25 -3.08
N ARG A 14 -1.68 -19.06 -4.19
CA ARG A 14 -1.09 -17.75 -4.56
C ARG A 14 -2.14 -16.67 -4.71
N GLN A 15 -3.26 -16.99 -5.35
CA GLN A 15 -4.37 -16.05 -5.54
C GLN A 15 -4.99 -15.62 -4.21
N ARG A 16 -5.19 -16.58 -3.29
CA ARG A 16 -5.72 -16.31 -1.95
C ARG A 16 -4.74 -15.47 -1.12
N ASP A 17 -3.46 -15.81 -1.17
CA ASP A 17 -2.41 -15.10 -0.44
C ASP A 17 -2.30 -13.64 -0.92
N ARG A 18 -2.28 -13.41 -2.23
CA ARG A 18 -2.33 -12.07 -2.81
C ARG A 18 -3.53 -11.24 -2.34
N LYS A 19 -4.73 -11.82 -2.35
CA LYS A 19 -5.94 -11.13 -1.86
C LYS A 19 -5.86 -10.80 -0.36
N ASN A 20 -5.22 -11.65 0.43
CA ASN A 20 -5.01 -11.40 1.86
C ASN A 20 -4.01 -10.26 2.09
N ILE A 21 -2.93 -10.22 1.29
CA ILE A 21 -1.95 -9.12 1.32
C ILE A 21 -2.63 -7.79 0.95
N GLU A 22 -3.39 -7.75 -0.16
CA GLU A 22 -4.11 -6.55 -0.60
C GLU A 22 -5.12 -6.07 0.46
N ARG A 23 -5.89 -6.98 1.05
CA ARG A 23 -6.84 -6.63 2.12
C ARG A 23 -6.14 -6.08 3.35
N SER A 24 -5.00 -6.66 3.72
CA SER A 24 -4.20 -6.19 4.84
C SER A 24 -3.60 -4.82 4.53
N ALA A 25 -3.16 -4.58 3.30
CA ALA A 25 -2.62 -3.29 2.86
C ALA A 25 -3.63 -2.14 3.03
N VAL A 26 -4.91 -2.38 2.74
CA VAL A 26 -5.98 -1.38 2.96
C VAL A 26 -6.09 -1.00 4.44
N SER A 27 -6.00 -1.98 5.35
CA SER A 27 -6.03 -1.69 6.80
C SER A 27 -4.82 -0.89 7.30
N MET A 28 -3.72 -0.90 6.54
CA MET A 28 -2.49 -0.18 6.87
C MET A 28 -2.48 1.28 6.37
N ILE A 29 -3.43 1.68 5.53
CA ILE A 29 -3.48 3.05 4.96
C ILE A 29 -3.36 4.13 6.05
N PRO A 30 -4.13 4.11 7.16
CA PRO A 30 -4.02 5.14 8.19
C PRO A 30 -2.64 5.18 8.85
N HIS A 31 -2.01 4.01 9.04
CA HIS A 31 -0.68 3.93 9.64
C HIS A 31 0.40 4.51 8.71
N VAL A 32 0.36 4.14 7.43
CA VAL A 32 1.30 4.63 6.42
C VAL A 32 1.18 6.14 6.25
N ILE A 33 -0.04 6.68 6.14
CA ILE A 33 -0.29 8.12 6.06
C ILE A 33 0.17 8.82 7.34
N GLY A 34 -0.14 8.27 8.52
CA GLY A 34 0.28 8.84 9.80
C GLY A 34 1.80 8.93 9.93
N LYS A 35 2.52 7.87 9.54
CA LYS A 35 4.00 7.87 9.51
C LYS A 35 4.54 8.94 8.56
N ALA A 36 3.97 9.05 7.35
CA ALA A 36 4.38 10.05 6.37
C ALA A 36 4.13 11.48 6.91
N ALA A 37 2.99 11.73 7.54
CA ALA A 37 2.68 13.03 8.15
C ALA A 37 3.69 13.41 9.25
N VAL A 38 4.03 12.47 10.14
CA VAL A 38 5.06 12.69 11.18
C VAL A 38 6.41 13.00 10.55
N ALA A 39 6.80 12.28 9.48
CA ALA A 39 8.05 12.53 8.79
C ALA A 39 8.09 13.92 8.14
N LEU A 40 6.99 14.36 7.51
CA LEU A 40 6.90 15.72 6.94
C LEU A 40 7.02 16.79 8.02
N VAL A 41 6.34 16.63 9.16
CA VAL A 41 6.45 17.56 10.30
C VAL A 41 7.88 17.63 10.82
N SER A 42 8.57 16.49 10.94
CA SER A 42 9.97 16.46 11.37
C SER A 42 10.94 17.14 10.40
N GLN A 43 10.52 17.36 9.15
CA GLN A 43 11.27 18.05 8.11
C GLN A 43 10.82 19.50 7.90
N ASP A 44 9.97 20.04 8.77
CA ASP A 44 9.31 21.35 8.62
C ASP A 44 8.56 21.51 7.28
N LYS A 45 8.10 20.40 6.70
CA LYS A 45 7.30 20.40 5.47
C LYS A 45 5.81 20.44 5.80
N PRO A 46 5.02 21.23 5.07
CA PRO A 46 3.58 21.26 5.27
C PRO A 46 2.96 19.90 4.89
N ILE A 47 1.98 19.47 5.67
CA ILE A 47 1.22 18.24 5.36
C ILE A 47 0.18 18.58 4.29
N THR A 48 0.56 18.39 3.03
CA THR A 48 -0.33 18.50 1.86
C THR A 48 -0.43 17.14 1.17
N THR A 49 -1.50 16.92 0.40
CA THR A 49 -1.65 15.69 -0.40
C THR A 49 -0.45 15.47 -1.32
N GLU A 50 0.02 16.53 -1.99
CA GLU A 50 1.22 16.53 -2.83
C GLU A 50 2.47 16.05 -2.06
N ASN A 51 2.75 16.63 -0.88
CA ASN A 51 3.92 16.28 -0.10
C ASN A 51 3.84 14.85 0.46
N LEU A 52 2.64 14.38 0.80
CA LEU A 52 2.42 13.00 1.21
C LEU A 52 2.67 12.03 0.05
N ILE A 53 2.17 12.34 -1.15
CA ILE A 53 2.42 11.56 -2.37
C ILE A 53 3.92 11.46 -2.63
N GLN A 54 4.62 12.60 -2.71
CA GLN A 54 6.06 12.62 -2.96
C GLN A 54 6.87 11.83 -1.92
N HIS A 55 6.47 11.91 -0.64
CA HIS A 55 7.11 11.14 0.42
C HIS A 55 6.91 9.63 0.24
N LEU A 56 5.68 9.20 -0.07
CA LEU A 56 5.38 7.78 -0.28
C LEU A 56 6.06 7.21 -1.53
N GLU A 57 6.18 7.99 -2.61
CA GLU A 57 6.94 7.62 -3.81
C GLU A 57 8.42 7.35 -3.48
N GLY A 58 9.03 8.18 -2.61
CA GLY A 58 10.38 7.96 -2.11
C GLY A 58 10.52 6.70 -1.24
N GLU A 59 9.53 6.41 -0.39
CA GLU A 59 9.51 5.20 0.43
C GLU A 59 9.35 3.93 -0.42
N ILE A 60 8.55 3.97 -1.50
CA ILE A 60 8.33 2.82 -2.40
C ILE A 60 9.65 2.28 -2.93
N GLN A 61 10.58 3.15 -3.34
CA GLN A 61 11.89 2.77 -3.86
C GLN A 61 12.74 1.97 -2.86
N ASN A 62 12.44 2.05 -1.56
CA ASN A 62 13.22 1.46 -0.48
C ASN A 62 12.46 0.38 0.32
N SER A 63 11.21 0.08 -0.05
CA SER A 63 10.23 -0.53 0.87
C SER A 63 10.17 -2.06 0.91
N GLY A 64 10.80 -2.79 -0.02
CA GLY A 64 10.83 -4.25 -0.02
C GLY A 64 9.45 -4.89 0.20
N ALA A 65 9.30 -5.69 1.26
CA ALA A 65 8.02 -6.36 1.58
C ALA A 65 6.85 -5.41 1.93
N ALA A 66 7.14 -4.17 2.34
CA ALA A 66 6.12 -3.17 2.68
C ALA A 66 5.60 -2.39 1.46
N GLU A 67 6.17 -2.62 0.28
CA GLU A 67 5.82 -1.90 -0.96
C GLU A 67 4.31 -1.91 -1.25
N SER A 68 3.65 -3.04 -1.02
CA SER A 68 2.19 -3.18 -1.23
C SER A 68 1.38 -2.19 -0.37
N TRP A 69 1.83 -1.88 0.84
CA TRP A 69 1.15 -0.94 1.73
C TRP A 69 1.35 0.49 1.27
N TYR A 70 2.58 0.86 0.91
CA TYR A 70 2.90 2.19 0.39
C TYR A 70 2.15 2.46 -0.92
N ARG A 71 2.10 1.51 -1.84
CA ARG A 71 1.32 1.63 -3.10
C ARG A 71 -0.17 1.77 -2.85
N THR A 72 -0.71 1.04 -1.88
CA THR A 72 -2.14 1.12 -1.53
C THR A 72 -2.48 2.49 -0.92
N ALA A 73 -1.62 3.03 -0.04
CA ALA A 73 -1.78 4.36 0.52
C ALA A 73 -1.62 5.46 -0.53
N LEU A 74 -0.65 5.32 -1.45
CA LEU A 74 -0.44 6.25 -2.57
C LEU A 74 -1.69 6.34 -3.44
N LYS A 75 -2.22 5.19 -3.89
CA LYS A 75 -3.45 5.13 -4.69
C LYS A 75 -4.63 5.77 -3.98
N PHE A 76 -4.78 5.53 -2.67
CA PHE A 76 -5.84 6.16 -1.89
C PHE A 76 -5.76 7.70 -1.90
N LEU A 77 -4.55 8.27 -1.83
CA LEU A 77 -4.33 9.72 -1.89
C LEU A 77 -4.62 10.27 -3.30
N GLU A 78 -4.15 9.60 -4.36
CA GLU A 78 -4.41 9.98 -5.76
C GLU A 78 -5.91 9.97 -6.08
N ASP A 79 -6.63 8.92 -5.66
CA ASP A 79 -8.07 8.79 -5.82
C ASP A 79 -8.83 9.88 -5.05
N SER A 80 -8.29 10.34 -3.92
CA SER A 80 -8.88 11.41 -3.11
C SER A 80 -8.65 12.79 -3.73
N ALA A 81 -7.46 13.04 -4.28
CA ALA A 81 -7.12 14.29 -4.96
C ALA A 81 -7.92 14.47 -6.26
N SER A 82 -8.15 13.38 -7.00
CA SER A 82 -8.88 13.40 -8.27
C SER A 82 -10.40 13.66 -8.13
N ARG A 83 -10.91 13.65 -6.90
CA ARG A 83 -12.33 13.88 -6.57
C ARG A 83 -12.62 15.28 -6.03
N GLN A 84 -11.59 16.12 -5.89
CA GLN A 84 -11.69 17.52 -5.47
C GLN A 84 -11.78 18.43 -6.69
#